data_AF-A0A1H7R4M1-F1
#
_entry.id   AF-A0A1H7R4M1-F1
#
_cell.length_a   1.000
_cell.length_b   1.000
_cell.length_c   1.000
_cell.angle_alpha   90.00
_cell.angle_beta   90.00
_cell.angle_gamma   90.00
#
_symmetry.space_group_name_H-M   'P 1'
#
loop_
_entity.id
_entity.type
_entity.pdbx_description
1 polymer ?
#
loop_
_entity_poly.entity_id
_entity_poly.type
_entity_poly.pdbx_seq_one_letter_code
_entity_poly.pdbx_strand_id
1 'polypeptide(L)'
;MLSKTWFALHLLAWSVLGALLSCDAHAGVTIHFDGHLRQGIEIDDIASAACRSAEGLSWRCVLISGASDPKLDQITIDMLCELEGNQSRSSALGVVIYPNEMSEPLYLVVGEARAFKNFVKTQFAGANAHIGVIHILDAIKPFTDQLDVVDEGRYWTTRDRKLLEEDLASVASQMQMIKLQHPNAKGPIKRPDGRILDLASD
;
A
#
# COMPACT_ATOMS: atom_id res chain seq x y z
N MET A 1 -62.30 -26.63 -24.41
CA MET A 1 -62.25 -26.54 -22.94
C MET A 1 -61.57 -27.79 -22.42
N LEU A 2 -60.28 -27.71 -22.09
CA LEU A 2 -59.55 -28.70 -21.31
C LEU A 2 -58.32 -28.01 -20.67
N SER A 3 -58.27 -28.19 -19.35
CA SER A 3 -57.27 -27.93 -18.31
C SER A 3 -55.93 -27.27 -18.64
N LYS A 4 -55.75 -26.11 -17.99
CA LYS A 4 -54.48 -25.61 -17.43
C LYS A 4 -53.90 -26.62 -16.42
N THR A 5 -52.68 -27.09 -16.63
CA THR A 5 -51.72 -27.53 -15.58
C THR A 5 -50.37 -27.75 -16.26
N TRP A 6 -49.29 -27.45 -15.54
CA TRP A 6 -47.86 -27.48 -15.91
C TRP A 6 -47.22 -26.11 -16.11
N PHE A 7 -46.99 -25.41 -15.01
CA PHE A 7 -45.78 -24.61 -14.74
C PHE A 7 -45.78 -24.26 -13.25
N ALA A 8 -45.31 -25.18 -12.41
CA ALA A 8 -44.99 -24.92 -11.00
C ALA A 8 -44.12 -26.07 -10.47
N LEU A 9 -42.80 -25.84 -10.42
CA LEU A 9 -41.73 -26.48 -9.63
C LEU A 9 -40.44 -25.98 -10.34
N HIS A 10 -39.63 -25.05 -9.84
CA HIS A 10 -39.03 -24.95 -8.53
C HIS A 10 -38.75 -23.48 -8.18
N LEU A 11 -39.54 -22.94 -7.25
CA LEU A 11 -39.15 -21.82 -6.40
C LEU A 11 -39.11 -22.41 -4.98
N LEU A 12 -38.10 -22.01 -4.22
CA LEU A 12 -37.77 -22.46 -2.85
C LEU A 12 -37.06 -23.81 -2.74
N ALA A 13 -35.76 -23.78 -3.02
CA ALA A 13 -34.80 -24.51 -2.22
C ALA A 13 -33.54 -23.65 -2.02
N TRP A 14 -33.43 -23.09 -0.82
CA TRP A 14 -32.17 -22.73 -0.14
C TRP A 14 -31.50 -21.40 -0.53
N SER A 15 -32.24 -20.33 -0.27
CA SER A 15 -31.73 -19.01 0.08
C SER A 15 -31.20 -18.93 1.54
N VAL A 16 -30.33 -19.86 1.96
CA VAL A 16 -29.64 -19.83 3.29
C VAL A 16 -28.17 -20.25 3.19
N LEU A 17 -27.50 -19.93 2.09
CA LEU A 17 -26.03 -19.98 2.00
C LEU A 17 -25.44 -18.60 1.64
N GLY A 18 -26.13 -17.54 2.07
CA GLY A 18 -25.80 -16.14 1.77
C GLY A 18 -25.56 -15.28 3.01
N ALA A 19 -25.27 -15.90 4.16
CA ALA A 19 -24.87 -15.22 5.37
C ALA A 19 -23.84 -16.08 6.08
N LEU A 20 -22.80 -15.44 6.60
CA LEU A 20 -21.56 -15.96 7.20
C LEU A 20 -20.38 -15.86 6.22
N LEU A 21 -19.48 -14.95 6.57
CA LEU A 21 -18.22 -14.59 5.92
C LEU A 21 -18.29 -13.52 4.82
N SER A 22 -19.00 -12.42 5.05
CA SER A 22 -18.36 -11.12 4.84
C SER A 22 -17.51 -10.83 6.07
N CYS A 23 -16.47 -11.64 6.27
CA CYS A 23 -15.29 -11.14 6.96
C CYS A 23 -14.69 -10.20 5.93
N ASP A 24 -14.69 -8.89 6.21
CA ASP A 24 -13.74 -8.02 5.53
C ASP A 24 -12.36 -8.59 5.82
N ALA A 25 -11.89 -9.46 4.92
CA ALA A 25 -10.55 -9.97 4.94
C ALA A 25 -9.66 -8.78 4.55
N HIS A 26 -9.38 -7.92 5.53
CA HIS A 26 -8.31 -6.95 5.44
C HIS A 26 -7.00 -7.73 5.45
N ALA A 27 -6.65 -8.29 4.30
CA ALA A 27 -5.40 -9.01 4.12
C ALA A 27 -4.27 -7.99 3.94
N GLY A 28 -3.91 -7.31 5.02
CA GLY A 28 -2.71 -6.49 5.12
C GLY A 28 -2.82 -5.30 6.06
N VAL A 29 -1.66 -4.75 6.42
CA VAL A 29 -1.53 -3.38 6.93
C VAL A 29 -0.64 -2.62 5.94
N THR A 30 -1.30 -1.93 5.04
CA THR A 30 -0.72 -1.17 3.93
C THR A 30 -1.18 0.29 4.00
N ILE A 31 -0.26 1.20 3.68
CA ILE A 31 -0.57 2.62 3.51
C ILE A 31 -0.56 2.92 2.02
N HIS A 32 -1.73 3.23 1.45
CA HIS A 32 -1.89 3.71 0.09
C HIS A 32 -1.93 5.23 0.10
N PHE A 33 -1.29 5.85 -0.89
CA PHE A 33 -1.31 7.30 -1.01
C PHE A 33 -1.23 7.75 -2.46
N ASP A 34 -1.87 8.87 -2.73
CA ASP A 34 -1.76 9.61 -3.98
C ASP A 34 -1.84 11.11 -3.73
N GLY A 35 -1.26 11.90 -4.62
CA GLY A 35 -1.22 13.33 -4.45
C GLY A 35 -0.70 14.10 -5.64
N HIS A 36 -0.87 15.42 -5.57
CA HIS A 36 -0.43 16.37 -6.58
C HIS A 36 0.42 17.46 -5.92
N LEU A 37 1.57 17.74 -6.52
CA LEU A 37 2.44 18.83 -6.08
C LEU A 37 1.76 20.18 -6.31
N ARG A 38 1.88 21.08 -5.34
CA ARG A 38 1.45 22.47 -5.52
C ARG A 38 2.22 23.14 -6.66
N GLN A 39 1.58 24.03 -7.41
CA GLN A 39 2.28 24.84 -8.41
C GLN A 39 3.45 25.62 -7.80
N GLY A 40 4.60 25.62 -8.49
CA GLY A 40 5.81 26.33 -8.07
C GLY A 40 6.64 25.64 -6.98
N ILE A 41 6.21 24.46 -6.51
CA ILE A 41 7.04 23.60 -5.65
C ILE A 41 7.94 22.73 -6.52
N GLU A 42 9.22 22.67 -6.19
CA GLU A 42 10.15 21.79 -6.90
C GLU A 42 10.15 20.39 -6.28
N ILE A 43 10.42 19.36 -7.09
CA ILE A 43 10.47 17.97 -6.60
C ILE A 43 11.55 17.83 -5.51
N ASP A 44 12.64 18.62 -5.62
CA ASP A 44 13.71 18.69 -4.64
C ASP A 44 13.24 19.16 -3.26
N ASP A 45 12.21 20.00 -3.18
CA ASP A 45 11.65 20.45 -1.90
C ASP A 45 11.00 19.29 -1.15
N ILE A 46 10.22 18.47 -1.86
CA ILE A 46 9.57 17.29 -1.32
C ILE A 46 10.59 16.20 -0.97
N ALA A 47 11.56 15.97 -1.85
CA ALA A 47 12.65 15.03 -1.64
C ALA A 47 13.43 15.40 -0.37
N SER A 48 13.73 16.68 -0.20
CA SER A 48 14.43 17.20 0.97
C SER A 48 13.60 17.07 2.25
N ALA A 49 12.31 17.38 2.23
CA ALA A 49 11.43 17.22 3.39
C ALA A 49 11.28 15.75 3.82
N ALA A 50 11.10 14.86 2.85
CA ALA A 50 10.99 13.43 3.10
C ALA A 50 12.30 12.84 3.62
N CYS A 51 13.45 13.16 3.00
CA CYS A 51 14.74 12.68 3.46
C CYS A 51 15.13 13.22 4.85
N ARG A 52 14.86 14.49 5.17
CA ARG A 52 15.09 15.02 6.53
C ARG A 52 14.28 14.26 7.58
N SER A 53 13.02 13.96 7.26
CA SER A 53 12.14 13.18 8.15
C SER A 53 12.64 11.75 8.32
N ALA A 54 13.07 11.11 7.23
CA ALA A 54 13.68 9.78 7.26
C ALA A 54 14.99 9.75 8.08
N GLU A 55 15.86 10.76 7.93
CA GLU A 55 17.10 10.88 8.69
C GLU A 55 16.84 11.00 10.20
N GLY A 56 15.83 11.78 10.59
CA GLY A 56 15.39 11.87 11.99
C GLY A 56 14.92 10.53 12.58
N LEU A 57 14.51 9.59 11.72
CA LEU A 57 14.14 8.21 12.09
C LEU A 57 15.29 7.21 11.92
N SER A 58 16.49 7.66 11.54
CA SER A 58 17.64 6.84 11.17
C SER A 58 17.37 5.90 9.98
N TRP A 59 16.52 6.34 9.04
CA TRP A 59 16.17 5.58 7.85
C TRP A 59 16.98 6.03 6.65
N ARG A 60 17.29 5.07 5.78
CA ARG A 60 17.98 5.35 4.52
C ARG A 60 17.02 6.05 3.55
N CYS A 61 17.44 7.19 3.02
CA CYS A 61 16.77 7.91 1.94
C CYS A 61 17.71 7.99 0.73
N VAL A 62 17.20 7.74 -0.48
CA VAL A 62 17.99 7.80 -1.72
C VAL A 62 17.23 8.55 -2.79
N LEU A 63 17.91 9.45 -3.48
CA LEU A 63 17.35 10.18 -4.62
C LEU A 63 17.11 9.25 -5.82
N ILE A 64 16.04 9.52 -6.53
CA ILE A 64 15.69 8.94 -7.83
C ILE A 64 15.91 10.02 -8.89
N SER A 65 16.68 9.69 -9.92
CA SER A 65 17.05 10.63 -10.99
C SER A 65 16.79 10.01 -12.37
N GLY A 66 15.54 10.09 -12.82
CA GLY A 66 15.05 9.51 -14.07
C GLY A 66 14.53 8.09 -13.90
N ALA A 67 13.66 7.62 -14.80
CA ALA A 67 13.01 6.32 -14.59
C ALA A 67 13.84 5.10 -15.00
N SER A 68 15.04 5.30 -15.54
CA SER A 68 16.01 4.21 -15.68
C SER A 68 16.78 3.98 -14.37
N ASP A 69 16.43 4.66 -13.28
CA ASP A 69 17.04 4.44 -11.98
C ASP A 69 16.76 2.99 -11.52
N PRO A 70 17.80 2.17 -11.29
CA PRO A 70 17.64 0.76 -10.91
C PRO A 70 16.96 0.55 -9.56
N LYS A 71 16.72 1.62 -8.80
CA LYS A 71 16.01 1.57 -7.51
C LYS A 71 14.49 1.58 -7.67
N LEU A 72 13.96 1.94 -8.83
CA LEU A 72 12.53 1.88 -9.11
C LEU A 72 12.09 0.45 -9.35
N ASP A 73 11.06 0.02 -8.60
CA ASP A 73 10.39 -1.24 -8.89
C ASP A 73 9.40 -1.08 -10.06
N GLN A 74 9.03 -2.21 -10.67
CA GLN A 74 8.12 -2.21 -11.83
C GLN A 74 6.74 -1.65 -11.47
N ILE A 75 6.26 -1.87 -10.24
CA ILE A 75 4.93 -1.41 -9.79
C ILE A 75 4.88 0.12 -9.78
N THR A 76 5.94 0.76 -9.29
CA THR A 76 6.09 2.21 -9.23
C THR A 76 6.20 2.81 -10.63
N ILE A 77 6.92 2.14 -11.53
CA ILE A 77 6.98 2.53 -12.95
C ILE A 77 5.58 2.46 -13.58
N ASP A 78 4.84 1.38 -13.35
CA ASP A 78 3.50 1.20 -13.92
C ASP A 78 2.53 2.27 -13.42
N MET A 79 2.58 2.62 -12.13
CA MET A 79 1.77 3.71 -11.54
C MET A 79 2.13 5.08 -12.12
N LEU A 80 3.42 5.36 -12.36
CA LEU A 80 3.83 6.59 -13.02
C LEU A 80 3.30 6.65 -14.45
N CYS A 81 3.43 5.57 -15.23
CA CYS A 81 2.87 5.52 -16.59
C CYS A 81 1.34 5.71 -16.60
N GLU A 82 0.62 5.18 -15.61
CA GLU A 82 -0.83 5.38 -15.45
C GLU A 82 -1.15 6.88 -15.25
N LEU A 83 -0.42 7.56 -14.36
CA LEU A 83 -0.61 8.98 -14.07
C LEU A 83 -0.28 9.88 -15.27
N GLU A 84 0.77 9.55 -16.01
CA GLU A 84 1.20 10.32 -17.18
C GLU A 84 0.32 10.08 -18.43
N GLY A 85 -0.51 9.02 -18.41
CA GLY A 85 -1.29 8.60 -19.57
C GLY A 85 -0.43 8.17 -20.76
N ASN A 86 0.86 7.89 -20.55
CA ASN A 86 1.81 7.53 -21.59
C ASN A 86 2.92 6.62 -21.03
N GLN A 87 3.71 6.02 -21.92
CA GLN A 87 4.80 5.09 -21.55
C GLN A 87 6.16 5.79 -21.38
N SER A 88 6.19 7.14 -21.41
CA SER A 88 7.41 7.90 -21.23
C SER A 88 7.87 7.81 -19.80
N ARG A 89 9.14 7.45 -19.64
CA ARG A 89 9.79 7.29 -18.34
C ARG A 89 10.92 8.33 -18.14
N SER A 90 10.95 9.39 -18.95
CA SER A 90 12.06 10.35 -18.94
C SER A 90 12.17 11.18 -17.65
N SER A 91 11.09 11.34 -16.91
CA SER A 91 10.94 12.41 -15.90
C SER A 91 10.72 11.93 -14.46
N ALA A 92 10.86 10.64 -14.16
CA ALA A 92 10.67 10.15 -12.79
C ALA A 92 11.74 10.70 -11.85
N LEU A 93 11.35 11.60 -10.96
CA LEU A 93 12.22 12.26 -9.97
C LEU A 93 11.61 12.12 -8.58
N GLY A 94 12.45 12.11 -7.55
CA GLY A 94 11.99 12.07 -6.16
C GLY A 94 12.89 11.21 -5.29
N VAL A 95 12.30 10.43 -4.39
CA VAL A 95 13.04 9.63 -3.41
C VAL A 95 12.45 8.25 -3.19
N VAL A 96 13.33 7.33 -2.80
CA VAL A 96 12.97 6.06 -2.15
C VAL A 96 13.52 6.04 -0.73
N ILE A 97 12.66 5.69 0.23
CA ILE A 97 12.97 5.60 1.65
C ILE A 97 12.81 4.14 2.09
N TYR A 98 13.66 3.69 3.02
CA TYR A 98 13.65 2.32 3.53
C TYR A 98 13.35 2.32 5.04
N PRO A 99 12.05 2.24 5.42
CA PRO A 99 11.64 2.35 6.83
C PRO A 99 12.19 1.23 7.72
N ASN A 100 12.20 0.00 7.20
CA ASN A 100 12.62 -1.18 7.93
C ASN A 100 13.00 -2.30 6.95
N GLU A 101 13.81 -3.26 7.39
CA GLU A 101 14.14 -4.46 6.59
C GLU A 101 12.89 -5.25 6.19
N MET A 102 11.90 -5.32 7.09
CA MET A 102 10.63 -6.00 6.90
C MET A 102 9.47 -5.06 6.52
N SER A 103 9.76 -3.84 6.03
CA SER A 103 8.76 -3.00 5.35
C SER A 103 9.08 -2.90 3.87
N GLU A 104 8.08 -2.68 3.03
CA GLU A 104 8.35 -2.25 1.65
C GLU A 104 9.05 -0.88 1.62
N PRO A 105 9.75 -0.54 0.52
CA PRO A 105 10.26 0.81 0.33
C PRO A 105 9.10 1.80 0.15
N LEU A 106 9.28 3.00 0.69
CA LEU A 106 8.38 4.13 0.45
C LEU A 106 8.90 4.93 -0.76
N TYR A 107 8.17 4.87 -1.86
CA TYR A 107 8.47 5.62 -3.08
C TYR A 107 7.66 6.90 -3.13
N LEU A 108 8.35 8.05 -3.10
CA LEU A 108 7.78 9.36 -3.36
C LEU A 108 8.38 9.87 -4.67
N VAL A 109 7.83 9.40 -5.78
CA VAL A 109 8.35 9.64 -7.13
C VAL A 109 7.28 10.33 -7.95
N VAL A 110 7.67 11.38 -8.66
CA VAL A 110 6.82 12.29 -9.40
C VAL A 110 7.32 12.36 -10.84
N GLY A 111 6.40 12.36 -11.79
CA GLY A 111 6.68 12.59 -13.22
C GLY A 111 6.32 14.00 -13.70
N GLU A 112 6.12 14.15 -15.00
CA GLU A 112 5.73 15.41 -15.66
C GLU A 112 4.34 15.91 -15.24
N ALA A 113 3.40 15.01 -14.95
CA ALA A 113 2.06 15.33 -14.48
C ALA A 113 2.05 15.95 -13.08
N ARG A 114 3.20 16.01 -12.39
CA ARG A 114 3.34 16.51 -11.01
C ARG A 114 2.45 15.76 -10.01
N ALA A 115 2.09 14.53 -10.36
CA ALA A 115 1.30 13.61 -9.54
C ALA A 115 2.18 12.45 -9.06
N PHE A 116 1.80 11.85 -7.93
CA PHE A 116 2.39 10.61 -7.44
C PHE A 116 1.30 9.71 -6.87
N LYS A 117 1.53 8.40 -6.94
CA LYS A 117 0.65 7.36 -6.43
C LYS A 117 1.51 6.15 -6.08
N ASN A 118 1.37 5.64 -4.86
CA ASN A 118 2.03 4.40 -4.46
C ASN A 118 1.38 3.80 -3.22
N PHE A 119 1.96 2.70 -2.74
CA PHE A 119 1.65 2.14 -1.44
C PHE A 119 2.92 1.61 -0.78
N VAL A 120 2.87 1.45 0.54
CA VAL A 120 3.91 0.80 1.32
C VAL A 120 3.29 -0.14 2.34
N LYS A 121 3.63 -1.42 2.25
CA LYS A 121 3.24 -2.43 3.23
C LYS A 121 4.21 -2.41 4.42
N THR A 122 3.65 -2.32 5.63
CA THR A 122 4.42 -2.23 6.88
C THR A 122 4.05 -3.31 7.90
N GLN A 123 3.13 -4.22 7.55
CA GLN A 123 2.56 -5.21 8.48
C GLN A 123 3.59 -6.15 9.16
N PHE A 124 4.81 -6.25 8.62
CA PHE A 124 5.91 -7.06 9.19
C PHE A 124 6.99 -6.24 9.90
N ALA A 125 6.89 -4.92 9.89
CA ALA A 125 7.90 -3.99 10.43
C ALA A 125 7.51 -3.38 11.79
N GLY A 126 6.30 -3.68 12.27
CA GLY A 126 5.77 -3.16 13.52
C GLY A 126 5.29 -1.70 13.44
N ALA A 127 4.67 -1.24 14.54
CA ALA A 127 4.02 0.07 14.61
C ALA A 127 4.98 1.24 14.39
N ASN A 128 6.24 1.14 14.81
CA ASN A 128 7.23 2.23 14.64
C ASN A 128 7.46 2.57 13.16
N ALA A 129 7.62 1.54 12.32
CA ALA A 129 7.84 1.74 10.88
C ALA A 129 6.58 2.33 10.21
N HIS A 130 5.41 1.82 10.58
CA HIS A 130 4.15 2.33 10.06
C HIS A 130 3.93 3.81 10.42
N ILE A 131 4.06 4.15 11.71
CA ILE A 131 3.92 5.52 12.20
C ILE A 131 4.95 6.45 11.57
N GLY A 132 6.19 6.00 11.38
CA GLY A 132 7.21 6.83 10.74
C GLY A 132 6.96 7.08 9.24
N VAL A 133 6.35 6.13 8.52
CA VAL A 133 5.86 6.39 7.15
C VAL A 133 4.80 7.48 7.18
N ILE A 134 3.81 7.37 8.07
CA ILE A 134 2.77 8.39 8.24
C ILE A 134 3.38 9.75 8.59
N HIS A 135 4.41 9.79 9.45
CA HIS A 135 5.14 11.01 9.79
C HIS A 135 5.79 11.66 8.56
N ILE A 136 6.40 10.88 7.67
CA ILE A 136 6.97 11.37 6.41
C ILE A 136 5.87 11.91 5.49
N LEU A 137 4.73 11.21 5.38
CA LEU A 137 3.59 11.67 4.58
C LEU A 137 3.00 13.00 5.11
N ASP A 138 2.89 13.15 6.43
CA ASP A 138 2.52 14.43 7.05
C ASP A 138 3.52 15.54 6.73
N ALA A 139 4.82 15.24 6.74
CA ALA A 139 5.88 16.21 6.47
C ALA A 139 5.87 16.73 5.02
N ILE A 140 5.43 15.92 4.05
CA ILE A 140 5.32 16.34 2.65
C ILE A 140 3.98 17.03 2.34
N LYS A 141 2.96 16.90 3.19
CA LYS A 141 1.63 17.48 2.97
C LYS A 141 1.64 18.98 2.61
N PRO A 142 2.46 19.85 3.24
CA PRO A 142 2.49 21.28 2.90
C PRO A 142 2.92 21.60 1.45
N PHE A 143 3.58 20.66 0.78
CA PHE A 143 4.09 20.76 -0.59
C PHE A 143 3.08 20.28 -1.64
N THR A 144 1.94 19.75 -1.20
CA THR A 144 0.89 19.20 -2.06
C THR A 144 -0.34 20.11 -2.06
N ASP A 145 -1.06 20.14 -3.19
CA ASP A 145 -2.41 20.70 -3.24
C ASP A 145 -3.46 19.66 -2.87
N GLN A 146 -3.13 18.38 -3.06
CA GLN A 146 -3.92 17.23 -2.65
C GLN A 146 -2.96 16.11 -2.21
N LEU A 147 -3.27 15.48 -1.08
CA LEU A 147 -2.62 14.26 -0.60
C LEU A 147 -3.70 13.41 0.08
N ASP A 148 -4.10 12.35 -0.61
CA ASP A 148 -5.02 11.35 -0.11
C ASP A 148 -4.23 10.17 0.42
N VAL A 149 -4.59 9.71 1.62
CA VAL A 149 -3.95 8.59 2.30
C VAL A 149 -5.02 7.65 2.81
N VAL A 150 -4.97 6.40 2.36
CA VAL A 150 -5.79 5.30 2.84
C VAL A 150 -4.89 4.37 3.63
N ASP A 151 -5.13 4.33 4.94
CA ASP A 151 -4.33 3.55 5.89
C ASP A 151 -5.16 2.40 6.46
N GLU A 152 -4.84 1.18 6.05
CA GLU A 152 -5.46 -0.05 6.56
C GLU A 152 -5.19 -0.29 8.06
N GLY A 153 -4.11 0.27 8.60
CA GLY A 153 -3.78 0.25 10.03
C GLY A 153 -4.49 1.34 10.84
N ARG A 154 -5.33 2.16 10.19
CA ARG A 154 -6.20 3.20 10.79
C ARG A 154 -5.47 4.30 11.57
N TYR A 155 -4.15 4.30 11.61
CA TYR A 155 -3.35 5.25 12.36
C TYR A 155 -3.40 6.66 11.76
N TRP A 156 -3.42 6.80 10.44
CA TRP A 156 -3.51 8.10 9.75
C TRP A 156 -4.65 8.97 10.28
N THR A 157 -5.83 8.37 10.48
CA THR A 157 -7.03 9.07 10.92
C THR A 157 -7.14 9.13 12.44
N THR A 158 -6.84 8.03 13.13
CA THR A 158 -7.07 7.92 14.59
C THR A 158 -5.92 8.46 15.43
N ARG A 159 -4.69 8.39 14.90
CA ARG A 159 -3.43 8.61 15.62
C ARG A 159 -3.28 7.72 16.86
N ASP A 160 -4.05 6.63 16.93
CA ASP A 160 -4.04 5.69 18.04
C ASP A 160 -3.08 4.53 17.75
N ARG A 161 -1.94 4.55 18.42
CA ARG A 161 -0.94 3.48 18.33
C ARG A 161 -1.53 2.13 18.74
N LYS A 162 -2.39 2.09 19.75
CA LYS A 162 -2.90 0.83 20.30
C LYS A 162 -3.78 0.13 19.27
N LEU A 163 -4.64 0.87 18.59
CA LEU A 163 -5.46 0.33 17.50
C LEU A 163 -4.59 -0.24 16.36
N LEU A 164 -3.52 0.47 15.99
CA LEU A 164 -2.57 -0.01 14.99
C LEU A 164 -1.87 -1.30 15.45
N GLU A 165 -1.44 -1.38 16.71
CA GLU A 165 -0.82 -2.59 17.26
C GLU A 165 -1.78 -3.78 17.30
N GLU A 166 -3.06 -3.53 17.59
CA GLU A 166 -4.12 -4.55 17.52
C GLU A 166 -4.33 -5.05 16.07
N ASP A 167 -4.32 -4.16 15.08
CA ASP A 167 -4.45 -4.53 13.66
C ASP A 167 -3.25 -5.36 13.17
N LEU A 168 -2.04 -4.92 13.50
CA LEU A 168 -0.81 -5.64 13.17
C LEU A 168 -0.82 -7.05 13.79
N ALA A 169 -1.23 -7.18 15.05
CA ALA A 169 -1.35 -8.47 15.73
C ALA A 169 -2.45 -9.36 15.12
N SER A 170 -3.57 -8.76 14.69
CA SER A 170 -4.65 -9.46 14.00
C SER A 170 -4.16 -10.05 12.68
N VAL A 171 -3.48 -9.26 11.84
CA VAL A 171 -2.92 -9.73 10.57
C VAL A 171 -1.89 -10.85 10.79
N ALA A 172 -1.00 -10.69 11.77
CA ALA A 172 -0.03 -11.73 12.11
C ALA A 172 -0.72 -13.05 12.53
N SER A 173 -1.81 -12.96 13.29
CA SER A 173 -2.59 -14.13 13.72
C SER A 173 -3.31 -14.80 12.54
N GLN A 174 -3.93 -14.01 11.65
CA GLN A 174 -4.57 -14.52 10.44
C GLN A 174 -3.57 -15.25 9.55
N MET A 175 -2.36 -14.71 9.37
CA MET A 175 -1.31 -15.37 8.59
C MET A 175 -0.85 -16.70 9.20
N GLN A 176 -0.76 -16.79 10.54
CA GLN A 176 -0.46 -18.06 11.20
C GLN A 176 -1.56 -19.09 10.96
N MET A 177 -2.83 -18.68 11.02
CA MET A 177 -3.96 -19.56 10.75
C MET A 177 -3.94 -20.09 9.31
N ILE A 178 -3.64 -19.23 8.33
CA ILE A 178 -3.52 -19.66 6.92
C ILE A 178 -2.39 -20.69 6.77
N LYS A 179 -1.23 -20.50 7.41
CA LYS A 179 -0.13 -21.48 7.38
C LYS A 179 -0.49 -22.82 8.02
N LEU A 180 -1.30 -22.82 9.07
CA LEU A 180 -1.79 -24.06 9.68
C LEU A 180 -2.75 -24.82 8.76
N GLN A 181 -3.61 -24.09 8.04
CA GLN A 181 -4.57 -24.65 7.08
C GLN A 181 -3.91 -25.10 5.77
N HIS A 182 -2.82 -24.43 5.39
CA HIS A 182 -2.07 -24.67 4.17
C HIS A 182 -0.59 -24.86 4.52
N PRO A 183 -0.15 -26.09 4.90
CA PRO A 183 1.23 -26.35 5.33
C PRO A 183 2.30 -26.01 4.29
N ASN A 184 1.94 -25.94 3.01
CA ASN A 184 2.83 -25.54 1.92
C ASN A 184 2.95 -24.01 1.76
N ALA A 185 2.14 -23.22 2.47
CA ALA A 185 2.22 -21.76 2.42
C ALA A 185 3.44 -21.26 3.20
N LYS A 186 4.27 -20.46 2.55
CA LYS A 186 5.47 -19.83 3.10
C LYS A 186 5.34 -18.32 3.04
N GLY A 187 5.92 -17.63 4.03
CA GLY A 187 6.02 -16.17 4.03
C GLY A 187 6.20 -15.56 5.42
N PRO A 188 6.35 -14.22 5.53
CA PRO A 188 6.45 -13.29 4.40
C PRO A 188 7.68 -13.56 3.54
N ILE A 189 7.59 -13.27 2.24
CA ILE A 189 8.71 -13.39 1.28
C ILE A 189 9.08 -12.00 0.78
N LYS A 190 10.28 -11.56 1.13
CA LYS A 190 10.87 -10.32 0.60
C LYS A 190 11.42 -10.59 -0.80
N ARG A 191 10.89 -9.87 -1.79
CA ARG A 191 11.37 -9.92 -3.18
C ARG A 191 12.65 -9.09 -3.34
N PRO A 192 13.46 -9.33 -4.40
CA PRO A 192 14.67 -8.54 -4.67
C PRO A 192 14.42 -7.04 -4.88
N ASP A 193 13.23 -6.66 -5.35
CA ASP A 193 12.80 -5.26 -5.50
C ASP A 193 12.33 -4.63 -4.17
N GLY A 194 12.36 -5.39 -3.07
CA GLY A 194 11.96 -4.94 -1.74
C GLY A 194 10.45 -5.07 -1.47
N ARG A 195 9.62 -5.47 -2.45
CA ARG A 195 8.20 -5.75 -2.21
C ARG A 195 8.02 -7.03 -1.41
N ILE A 196 6.91 -7.17 -0.70
CA ILE A 196 6.66 -8.32 0.18
C ILE A 196 5.41 -9.07 -0.27
N LEU A 197 5.58 -10.38 -0.51
CA LEU A 197 4.47 -11.30 -0.62
C LEU A 197 4.11 -11.82 0.77
N ASP A 198 2.84 -11.70 1.15
CA ASP A 198 2.39 -12.12 2.49
C ASP A 198 2.57 -13.62 2.67
N LEU A 199 2.01 -14.40 1.73
CA LEU A 199 2.16 -15.85 1.64
C LEU A 199 2.25 -16.28 0.18
N ALA A 200 3.05 -17.30 -0.10
CA ALA A 200 3.09 -18.00 -1.39
C ALA A 200 3.04 -19.51 -1.13
N SER A 201 2.43 -20.26 -2.05
CA SER A 201 2.53 -21.72 -2.06
C SER A 201 3.56 -22.14 -3.10
N ASP A 202 4.30 -23.21 -2.82
CA ASP A 202 5.11 -23.90 -3.83
C ASP A 202 4.22 -24.57 -4.90
#